data_AF-A0A1C2AW48-F1
#
_entry.id   AF-A0A1C2AW48-F1
#
_cell.length_a   1.000
_cell.length_b   1.000
_cell.length_c   1.000
_cell.angle_alpha   90.00
_cell.angle_beta   90.00
_cell.angle_gamma   90.00
#
_symmetry.space_group_name_H-M   'P 1'
#
loop_
_entity.id
_entity.type
_entity.pdbx_description
1 polymer ?
#
loop_
_entity_poly.entity_id
_entity_poly.type
_entity_poly.pdbx_seq_one_letter_code
_entity_poly.pdbx_strand_id
1 'polypeptide(L)'
;KFLGTIGDAGILSFDHGKNITTGEGGAILTNKKSIFINSKEYHDHGHQLNPKFPRGMDTVKLPGFNYRMSELQAAVGLAQLKKLDFIIKENKKRYKILEKIISKKFTIRLNHNNSSPSYDTFIFKVENTQKRMKIVKLLKLNNIGTKNLPDAIKWHFASYWKHAVSKKEIFKIKKSLK
;
A
#
# COMPACT_ATOMS: atom_id res chain seq x y z
N LYS A 1 -4.31 1.41 18.32
CA LYS A 1 -3.17 2.05 17.60
C LYS A 1 -3.47 2.01 16.11
N PHE A 2 -3.02 3.00 15.34
CA PHE A 2 -3.24 3.05 13.89
C PHE A 2 -2.18 2.24 13.13
N LEU A 3 -2.49 1.80 11.91
CA LEU A 3 -1.51 1.14 11.04
C LEU A 3 -0.35 2.10 10.73
N GLY A 4 0.86 1.56 10.64
CA GLY A 4 2.08 2.34 10.43
C GLY A 4 2.65 3.00 11.70
N THR A 5 1.95 2.97 12.83
CA THR A 5 2.42 3.58 14.10
C THR A 5 2.78 2.55 15.19
N ILE A 6 2.73 1.26 14.87
CA ILE A 6 2.92 0.16 15.84
C ILE A 6 4.40 -0.22 15.94
N GLY A 7 5.08 -0.35 14.80
CA GLY A 7 6.50 -0.64 14.72
C GLY A 7 7.36 0.62 14.76
N ASP A 8 8.63 0.45 14.40
CA ASP A 8 9.62 1.53 14.40
C ASP A 8 9.36 2.59 13.32
N ALA A 9 8.90 2.15 12.16
CA ALA A 9 8.49 3.01 11.05
C ALA A 9 7.32 2.39 10.28
N GLY A 10 6.44 3.26 9.78
CA GLY A 10 5.38 2.92 8.83
C GLY A 10 5.62 3.60 7.50
N ILE A 11 5.27 2.93 6.41
CA ILE A 11 5.43 3.46 5.05
C ILE A 11 4.06 3.61 4.42
N LEU A 12 3.79 4.78 3.86
CA LEU A 12 2.59 5.06 3.08
C LEU A 12 2.99 5.29 1.62
N SER A 13 2.12 4.82 0.72
CA SER A 13 2.19 5.13 -0.70
C SER A 13 1.00 6.01 -1.07
N PHE A 14 1.25 6.97 -1.94
CA PHE A 14 0.27 7.91 -2.49
C PHE A 14 0.19 7.83 -4.02
N ASP A 15 0.59 6.69 -4.59
CA ASP A 15 0.29 6.34 -5.98
C ASP A 15 -1.22 6.44 -6.26
N HIS A 16 -1.59 6.63 -7.52
CA HIS A 16 -2.96 6.76 -8.01
C HIS A 16 -3.92 5.69 -7.46
N GLY A 17 -3.46 4.44 -7.33
CA GLY A 17 -4.30 3.30 -6.91
C GLY A 17 -4.55 3.16 -5.40
N LYS A 18 -4.24 4.17 -4.59
CA LYS A 18 -4.35 4.15 -3.11
C LYS A 18 -5.60 4.90 -2.63
N ASN A 19 -5.92 4.78 -1.33
CA ASN A 19 -7.09 5.43 -0.73
C ASN A 19 -7.09 6.96 -0.92
N ILE A 20 -5.91 7.56 -0.83
CA ILE A 20 -5.64 8.95 -1.21
C ILE A 20 -4.40 8.94 -2.12
N THR A 21 -4.29 9.92 -3.00
CA THR A 21 -3.21 9.97 -3.99
C THR A 21 -2.62 11.36 -4.14
N THR A 22 -1.35 11.43 -4.53
CA THR A 22 -0.67 12.64 -4.99
C THR A 22 -0.25 12.50 -6.46
N GLY A 23 -0.90 11.61 -7.22
CA GLY A 23 -0.41 11.08 -8.49
C GLY A 23 0.68 10.04 -8.22
N GLU A 24 1.84 10.51 -7.79
CA GLU A 24 2.96 9.71 -7.28
C GLU A 24 3.41 10.26 -5.94
N GLY A 25 3.86 9.41 -5.02
CA GLY A 25 4.38 9.84 -3.74
C GLY A 25 4.36 8.80 -2.63
N GLY A 26 4.87 9.20 -1.48
CA GLY A 26 4.85 8.38 -0.27
C GLY A 26 5.25 9.17 0.97
N ALA A 27 5.17 8.52 2.12
CA ALA A 27 5.58 9.09 3.39
C ALA A 27 6.14 8.01 4.32
N ILE A 28 7.01 8.44 5.22
CA ILE A 28 7.51 7.64 6.33
C ILE A 28 6.91 8.21 7.62
N LEU A 29 6.29 7.35 8.42
CA LEU A 29 5.76 7.64 9.74
C LEU A 29 6.69 7.02 10.78
N THR A 30 7.07 7.75 11.82
CA THR A 30 7.87 7.17 12.92
C THR A 30 7.73 8.01 14.19
N ASN A 31 7.78 7.34 15.34
CA ASN A 31 7.93 7.98 16.65
C ASN A 31 9.41 8.06 17.09
N LYS A 32 10.34 7.44 16.36
CA LYS A 32 11.77 7.43 16.68
C LYS A 32 12.46 8.60 16.02
N LYS A 33 12.98 9.53 16.84
CA LYS A 33 13.71 10.72 16.36
C LYS A 33 14.89 10.37 15.43
N SER A 34 15.61 9.29 15.72
CA SER A 34 16.72 8.83 14.88
C SER A 34 16.28 8.44 13.46
N ILE A 35 15.14 7.74 13.33
CA ILE A 35 14.59 7.37 12.03
C ILE A 35 14.11 8.63 11.30
N PHE A 36 13.41 9.53 11.98
CA PHE A 36 12.96 10.79 11.38
C PHE A 36 14.13 11.59 10.81
N ILE A 37 15.20 11.78 11.59
CA ILE A 37 16.40 12.52 11.16
C ILE A 37 17.03 11.82 9.95
N ASN A 38 17.28 10.52 10.03
CA ASN A 38 17.92 9.79 8.93
C ASN A 38 17.06 9.80 7.66
N SER A 39 15.74 9.63 7.75
CA SER A 39 14.84 9.70 6.60
C SER A 39 14.81 11.10 5.98
N LYS A 40 14.74 12.15 6.81
CA LYS A 40 14.77 13.55 6.40
C LYS A 40 16.09 13.90 5.71
N GLU A 41 17.22 13.41 6.20
CA GLU A 41 18.52 13.66 5.55
C GLU A 41 18.65 12.83 4.26
N TYR A 42 18.34 11.52 4.31
CA TYR A 42 18.55 10.59 3.20
C TYR A 42 17.69 10.90 1.97
N HIS A 43 16.45 11.36 2.13
CA HIS A 43 15.57 11.70 1.01
C HIS A 43 15.99 12.98 0.27
N ASP A 44 16.94 13.72 0.84
CA ASP A 44 17.39 15.01 0.35
C ASP A 44 18.92 15.10 0.31
N HIS A 45 19.58 14.14 -0.35
CA HIS A 45 21.04 14.10 -0.55
C HIS A 45 21.91 14.15 0.73
N GLY A 46 21.34 13.89 1.91
CA GLY A 46 22.07 13.99 3.17
C GLY A 46 22.01 15.37 3.85
N HIS A 47 21.25 16.31 3.28
CA HIS A 47 21.08 17.65 3.83
C HIS A 47 20.42 17.63 5.21
N GLN A 48 21.06 18.26 6.19
CA GLN A 48 20.54 18.33 7.56
C GLN A 48 19.47 19.41 7.75
N LEU A 49 19.34 20.33 6.79
CA LEU A 49 18.52 21.54 6.87
C LEU A 49 18.87 22.36 8.11
N ASN A 50 20.17 22.62 8.29
CA ASN A 50 20.68 23.39 9.41
C ASN A 50 20.30 24.87 9.26
N PRO A 51 19.51 25.45 10.17
CA PRO A 51 19.00 26.81 10.02
C PRO A 51 20.08 27.89 10.12
N LYS A 52 21.30 27.53 10.56
CA LYS A 52 22.43 28.47 10.64
C LYS A 52 23.08 28.76 9.28
N PHE A 53 22.82 27.93 8.27
CA PHE A 53 23.45 28.05 6.96
C PHE A 53 22.40 28.14 5.85
N PRO A 54 22.67 28.89 4.77
CA PRO A 54 21.85 28.83 3.56
C PRO A 54 21.94 27.45 2.91
N ARG A 55 20.96 27.09 2.08
CA ARG A 55 20.84 25.77 1.45
C ARG A 55 22.12 25.29 0.75
N GLY A 56 22.81 26.17 0.03
CA GLY A 56 24.05 25.82 -0.70
C GLY A 56 25.26 25.54 0.21
N MET A 57 25.17 25.89 1.50
CA MET A 57 26.23 25.71 2.51
C MET A 57 25.74 24.82 3.67
N ASP A 58 24.66 24.09 3.47
CA ASP A 58 24.08 23.24 4.50
C ASP A 58 25.05 22.13 4.93
N THR A 59 24.87 21.63 6.14
CA THR A 59 25.70 20.55 6.67
C THR A 59 25.24 19.20 6.14
N VAL A 60 26.17 18.25 6.05
CA VAL A 60 25.93 16.88 5.56
C VAL A 60 26.56 15.88 6.52
N LYS A 61 25.82 14.81 6.83
CA LYS A 61 26.27 13.74 7.73
C LYS A 61 26.33 12.36 7.08
N LEU A 62 25.46 12.10 6.11
CA LEU A 62 25.28 10.79 5.48
C LEU A 62 25.03 10.94 3.97
N PRO A 63 25.35 9.93 3.15
CA PRO A 63 24.94 9.94 1.75
C PRO A 63 23.42 9.81 1.63
N GLY A 64 22.82 10.49 0.65
CA GLY A 64 21.39 10.40 0.37
C GLY A 64 21.08 10.45 -1.12
N PHE A 65 19.81 10.27 -1.45
CA PHE A 65 19.27 10.38 -2.81
C PHE A 65 18.30 11.56 -2.91
N ASN A 66 17.83 11.84 -4.13
CA ASN A 66 16.72 12.76 -4.33
C ASN A 66 15.40 11.98 -4.34
N TYR A 67 14.70 11.98 -3.20
CA TYR A 67 13.33 11.50 -3.08
C TYR A 67 12.39 12.60 -2.59
N ARG A 68 12.74 13.87 -2.84
CA ARG A 68 11.89 15.01 -2.50
C ARG A 68 10.58 14.94 -3.28
N MET A 69 9.48 15.11 -2.57
CA MET A 69 8.17 15.35 -3.18
C MET A 69 8.09 16.79 -3.70
N SER A 70 7.43 17.00 -4.83
CA SER A 70 7.15 18.37 -5.31
C SER A 70 6.02 19.04 -4.51
N GLU A 71 6.05 20.36 -4.41
CA GLU A 71 4.99 21.13 -3.74
C GLU A 71 3.60 20.93 -4.38
N LEU A 72 3.55 20.71 -5.70
CA LEU A 72 2.29 20.41 -6.39
C LEU A 72 1.68 19.08 -5.94
N GLN A 73 2.51 18.04 -5.79
CA GLN A 73 2.07 16.75 -5.25
C GLN A 73 1.63 16.89 -3.78
N ALA A 74 2.37 17.67 -2.98
CA ALA A 74 2.01 17.93 -1.58
C ALA A 74 0.66 18.66 -1.46
N ALA A 75 0.39 19.65 -2.32
CA ALA A 75 -0.88 20.38 -2.35
C ALA A 75 -2.07 19.45 -2.68
N VAL A 76 -1.91 18.56 -3.68
CA VAL A 76 -2.91 17.52 -3.98
C VAL A 76 -3.13 16.61 -2.77
N GLY A 77 -2.04 16.20 -2.11
CA GLY A 77 -2.08 15.35 -0.92
C GLY A 77 -2.83 16.00 0.23
N LEU A 78 -2.62 17.29 0.48
CA LEU A 78 -3.33 18.04 1.52
C LEU A 78 -4.83 18.10 1.24
N ALA A 79 -5.24 18.32 -0.01
CA ALA A 79 -6.64 18.30 -0.41
C ALA A 79 -7.29 16.91 -0.27
N GLN A 80 -6.53 15.84 -0.57
CA GLN A 80 -6.99 14.46 -0.43
C GLN A 80 -7.08 14.01 1.03
N LEU A 81 -6.12 14.41 1.87
CA LEU A 81 -6.08 14.07 3.29
C LEU A 81 -7.31 14.60 4.03
N LYS A 82 -7.79 15.81 3.69
CA LYS A 82 -9.05 16.39 4.20
C LYS A 82 -10.29 15.53 3.90
N LYS A 83 -10.22 14.64 2.90
CA LYS A 83 -11.32 13.75 2.49
C LYS A 83 -11.17 12.32 3.03
N LEU A 84 -10.07 12.00 3.70
CA LEU A 84 -9.72 10.62 4.07
C LEU A 84 -10.81 9.95 4.92
N ASP A 85 -11.34 10.63 5.94
CA ASP A 85 -12.37 10.07 6.82
C ASP A 85 -13.66 9.75 6.06
N PHE A 86 -14.07 10.64 5.15
CA PHE A 86 -15.20 10.42 4.27
C PHE A 86 -14.96 9.21 3.35
N ILE A 87 -13.79 9.11 2.72
CA ILE A 87 -13.41 7.99 1.84
C ILE A 87 -13.48 6.66 2.59
N ILE A 88 -12.88 6.58 3.79
CA ILE A 88 -12.89 5.35 4.60
C ILE A 88 -14.32 4.99 5.01
N LYS A 89 -15.14 5.97 5.43
CA LYS A 89 -16.54 5.75 5.81
C LYS A 89 -17.36 5.18 4.64
N GLU A 90 -17.23 5.76 3.45
CA GLU A 90 -17.95 5.31 2.26
C GLU A 90 -17.45 3.94 1.76
N ASN A 91 -16.15 3.69 1.81
CA ASN A 91 -15.58 2.37 1.49
C ASN A 91 -16.09 1.31 2.45
N LYS A 92 -16.14 1.60 3.76
CA LYS A 92 -16.70 0.70 4.77
C LYS A 92 -18.16 0.37 4.47
N LYS A 93 -18.98 1.35 4.10
CA LYS A 93 -20.39 1.13 3.74
C LYS A 93 -20.53 0.14 2.58
N ARG A 94 -19.81 0.37 1.48
CA ARG A 94 -19.83 -0.53 0.30
C ARG A 94 -19.30 -1.92 0.64
N TYR A 95 -18.20 -2.00 1.37
CA TYR A 95 -17.61 -3.25 1.82
C TYR A 95 -18.60 -4.09 2.63
N LYS A 96 -19.31 -3.48 3.59
CA LYS A 96 -20.29 -4.19 4.43
C LYS A 96 -21.49 -4.71 3.65
N ILE A 97 -21.92 -4.00 2.60
CA ILE A 97 -22.96 -4.49 1.69
C ILE A 97 -22.48 -5.74 0.95
N LEU A 98 -21.27 -5.68 0.36
CA LEU A 98 -20.66 -6.83 -0.32
C LEU A 98 -20.47 -8.00 0.65
N GLU A 99 -19.98 -7.74 1.86
CA GLU A 99 -19.80 -8.74 2.91
C GLU A 99 -21.10 -9.48 3.23
N LYS A 100 -22.20 -8.75 3.44
CA LYS A 100 -23.52 -9.32 3.75
C LYS A 100 -24.08 -10.20 2.63
N ILE A 101 -23.82 -9.84 1.37
CA ILE A 101 -24.37 -10.56 0.20
C ILE A 101 -23.50 -11.75 -0.16
N ILE A 102 -22.19 -11.53 -0.28
CA ILE A 102 -21.23 -12.52 -0.79
C ILE A 102 -20.94 -13.60 0.24
N SER A 103 -20.94 -13.29 1.54
CA SER A 103 -20.71 -14.28 2.61
C SER A 103 -21.74 -15.41 2.65
N LYS A 104 -22.93 -15.20 2.07
CA LYS A 104 -23.98 -16.24 1.94
C LYS A 104 -23.58 -17.40 1.02
N LYS A 105 -22.65 -17.17 0.09
CA LYS A 105 -22.25 -18.16 -0.93
C LYS A 105 -20.74 -18.44 -0.94
N PHE A 106 -19.92 -17.50 -0.48
CA PHE A 106 -18.47 -17.60 -0.53
C PHE A 106 -17.84 -17.25 0.81
N THR A 107 -16.74 -17.92 1.15
CA THR A 107 -15.95 -17.56 2.32
C THR A 107 -15.19 -16.26 2.06
N ILE A 108 -15.44 -15.25 2.87
CA ILE A 108 -14.74 -13.95 2.81
C ILE A 108 -13.40 -14.01 3.55
N ARG A 109 -12.46 -13.10 3.22
CA ARG A 109 -11.22 -12.94 4.00
C ARG A 109 -11.56 -12.49 5.43
N LEU A 110 -11.04 -13.21 6.42
CA LEU A 110 -11.19 -12.85 7.83
C LEU A 110 -10.37 -11.60 8.16
N ASN A 111 -10.92 -10.74 9.01
CA ASN A 111 -10.18 -9.66 9.66
C ASN A 111 -9.63 -10.16 10.98
N HIS A 112 -8.49 -9.63 11.42
CA HIS A 112 -7.96 -9.94 12.75
C HIS A 112 -8.86 -9.35 13.85
N ASN A 113 -8.95 -10.05 14.98
CA ASN A 113 -9.68 -9.56 16.16
C ASN A 113 -9.17 -8.18 16.59
N ASN A 114 -10.07 -7.31 17.04
CA ASN A 114 -9.76 -5.94 17.49
C ASN A 114 -9.08 -5.06 16.43
N SER A 115 -9.26 -5.37 15.14
CA SER A 115 -8.76 -4.56 14.03
C SER A 115 -9.88 -4.10 13.11
N SER A 116 -9.66 -2.97 12.44
CA SER A 116 -10.51 -2.51 11.34
C SER A 116 -9.66 -2.39 10.07
N PRO A 117 -10.10 -2.96 8.94
CA PRO A 117 -9.40 -2.77 7.68
C PRO A 117 -9.61 -1.34 7.16
N SER A 118 -8.84 -0.94 6.14
CA SER A 118 -9.04 0.30 5.40
C SER A 118 -10.19 0.25 4.40
N TYR A 119 -10.79 -0.95 4.21
CA TYR A 119 -11.89 -1.23 3.29
C TYR A 119 -11.59 -0.93 1.81
N ASP A 120 -10.31 -0.88 1.43
CA ASP A 120 -9.85 -0.59 0.07
C ASP A 120 -10.11 -1.74 -0.93
N THR A 121 -10.08 -2.99 -0.44
CA THR A 121 -10.18 -4.19 -1.28
C THR A 121 -11.07 -5.24 -0.63
N PHE A 122 -12.05 -5.76 -1.39
CA PHE A 122 -12.90 -6.88 -0.98
C PHE A 122 -12.37 -8.20 -1.57
N ILE A 123 -12.14 -9.21 -0.73
CA ILE A 123 -11.55 -10.51 -1.12
C ILE A 123 -12.42 -11.64 -0.60
N PHE A 124 -12.75 -12.59 -1.48
CA PHE A 124 -13.45 -13.84 -1.16
C PHE A 124 -12.77 -15.04 -1.83
N LYS A 125 -12.96 -16.22 -1.24
CA LYS A 125 -12.41 -17.49 -1.71
C LYS A 125 -13.36 -18.17 -2.69
N VAL A 126 -12.79 -18.85 -3.67
CA VAL A 126 -13.51 -19.65 -4.67
C VAL A 126 -12.88 -21.04 -4.69
N GLU A 127 -13.71 -22.08 -4.76
CA GLU A 127 -13.31 -23.50 -4.67
C GLU A 127 -12.15 -23.89 -5.57
N ASN A 128 -12.17 -23.46 -6.84
CA ASN A 128 -11.15 -23.85 -7.81
C ASN A 128 -10.93 -22.80 -8.90
N THR A 129 -9.85 -22.98 -9.66
CA THR A 129 -9.44 -22.08 -10.74
C THR A 129 -10.48 -21.95 -11.84
N GLN A 130 -11.17 -23.03 -12.21
CA GLN A 130 -12.18 -23.01 -13.27
C GLN A 130 -13.38 -22.13 -12.90
N LYS A 131 -13.90 -22.28 -11.68
CA LYS A 131 -14.98 -21.45 -11.14
C LYS A 131 -14.54 -19.99 -11.01
N ARG A 132 -13.30 -19.74 -10.56
CA ARG A 132 -12.72 -18.38 -10.52
C ARG A 132 -12.70 -17.73 -11.91
N MET A 133 -12.25 -18.45 -12.94
CA MET A 133 -12.22 -17.93 -14.31
C MET A 133 -13.62 -17.59 -14.83
N LYS A 134 -14.62 -18.44 -14.55
CA LYS A 134 -16.03 -18.15 -14.90
C LYS A 134 -16.54 -16.88 -14.22
N ILE A 135 -16.25 -16.71 -12.92
CA ILE A 135 -16.63 -15.52 -12.16
C ILE A 135 -15.96 -14.26 -12.73
N VAL A 136 -14.64 -14.29 -12.97
CA VAL A 136 -13.91 -13.15 -13.53
C VAL A 136 -14.44 -12.78 -14.91
N LYS A 137 -14.73 -13.76 -15.77
CA LYS A 137 -15.37 -13.51 -17.06
C LYS A 137 -16.72 -12.82 -16.90
N LEU A 138 -17.55 -13.28 -15.97
CA LEU A 138 -18.86 -12.67 -15.69
C LEU A 138 -18.73 -11.24 -15.18
N LEU A 139 -17.81 -10.97 -14.25
CA LEU A 139 -17.55 -9.63 -13.74
C LEU A 139 -17.13 -8.69 -14.87
N LYS A 140 -16.20 -9.14 -15.73
CA LYS A 140 -15.73 -8.36 -16.87
C LYS A 140 -16.85 -8.06 -17.88
N LEU A 141 -17.72 -9.03 -18.18
CA LEU A 141 -18.90 -8.82 -19.04
C LEU A 141 -19.88 -7.77 -18.46
N ASN A 142 -19.84 -7.55 -17.15
CA ASN A 142 -20.64 -6.54 -16.45
C ASN A 142 -19.83 -5.27 -16.09
N ASN A 143 -18.68 -5.05 -16.73
CA ASN A 143 -17.80 -3.90 -16.50
C ASN A 143 -17.29 -3.76 -15.05
N ILE A 144 -17.17 -4.88 -14.32
CA ILE A 144 -16.58 -4.93 -12.98
C ILE A 144 -15.16 -5.49 -13.10
N GLY A 145 -14.17 -4.63 -12.85
CA GLY A 145 -12.76 -5.00 -12.87
C GLY A 145 -12.33 -5.80 -11.65
N THR A 146 -11.28 -6.60 -11.82
CA THR A 146 -10.51 -7.21 -10.72
C THR A 146 -9.16 -6.51 -10.58
N LYS A 147 -8.40 -6.83 -9.52
CA LYS A 147 -7.11 -6.19 -9.20
C LYS A 147 -6.02 -7.27 -9.07
N ASN A 148 -5.29 -7.28 -7.95
CA ASN A 148 -4.14 -8.16 -7.77
C ASN A 148 -4.49 -9.65 -7.84
N LEU A 149 -5.65 -10.02 -7.30
CA LEU A 149 -6.17 -11.38 -7.34
C LEU A 149 -7.37 -11.41 -8.30
N PRO A 150 -7.25 -11.99 -9.51
CA PRO A 150 -6.10 -12.72 -10.06
C PRO A 150 -5.20 -11.93 -11.03
N ASP A 151 -5.57 -10.72 -11.48
CA ASP A 151 -5.01 -10.12 -12.71
C ASP A 151 -3.53 -9.78 -12.61
N ALA A 152 -3.07 -9.29 -11.45
CA ALA A 152 -1.69 -8.86 -11.26
C ALA A 152 -0.88 -9.80 -10.33
N ILE A 153 -1.27 -11.08 -10.21
CA ILE A 153 -0.61 -12.02 -9.27
C ILE A 153 0.90 -12.15 -9.52
N LYS A 154 1.35 -12.08 -10.78
CA LYS A 154 2.78 -12.15 -11.13
C LYS A 154 3.58 -10.96 -10.61
N TRP A 155 2.93 -9.83 -10.36
CA TRP A 155 3.52 -8.62 -9.77
C TRP A 155 3.35 -8.54 -8.25
N HIS A 156 2.58 -9.46 -7.66
CA HIS A 156 2.20 -9.42 -6.24
C HIS A 156 2.51 -10.73 -5.50
N PHE A 157 3.19 -11.67 -6.14
CA PHE A 157 3.62 -12.92 -5.51
C PHE A 157 5.03 -13.33 -5.94
N ALA A 158 5.94 -13.33 -4.97
CA ALA A 158 7.38 -13.53 -5.18
C ALA A 158 7.77 -14.84 -5.88
N SER A 159 6.91 -15.88 -5.86
CA SER A 159 7.22 -17.13 -6.57
C SER A 159 7.31 -16.97 -8.11
N TYR A 160 6.85 -15.82 -8.64
CA TYR A 160 6.97 -15.47 -10.06
C TYR A 160 8.18 -14.56 -10.37
N TRP A 161 8.87 -14.02 -9.36
CA TRP A 161 9.91 -12.99 -9.52
C TRP A 161 11.30 -13.58 -9.72
N LYS A 162 11.49 -14.33 -10.81
CA LYS A 162 12.80 -14.92 -11.15
C LYS A 162 13.92 -13.87 -11.35
N HIS A 163 13.55 -12.61 -11.57
CA HIS A 163 14.48 -11.49 -11.73
C HIS A 163 14.99 -10.93 -10.39
N ALA A 164 14.33 -11.23 -9.27
CA ALA A 164 14.65 -10.67 -7.96
C ALA A 164 14.90 -11.73 -6.87
N VAL A 165 14.46 -12.98 -7.09
CA VAL A 165 14.47 -14.05 -6.10
C VAL A 165 15.13 -15.30 -6.69
N SER A 166 16.01 -15.95 -5.92
CA SER A 166 16.73 -17.14 -6.39
C SER A 166 15.81 -18.33 -6.63
N LYS A 167 16.23 -19.27 -7.48
CA LYS A 167 15.48 -20.51 -7.75
C LYS A 167 15.21 -21.30 -6.46
N LYS A 168 16.17 -21.34 -5.53
CA LYS A 168 16.06 -22.04 -4.23
C LYS A 168 14.98 -21.42 -3.35
N GLU A 169 14.89 -20.09 -3.31
CA GLU A 169 13.86 -19.37 -2.55
C GLU A 169 12.48 -19.53 -3.18
N ILE A 170 12.37 -19.43 -4.51
CA ILE A 170 11.11 -19.71 -5.22
C ILE A 170 10.59 -21.11 -4.91
N PHE A 171 11.47 -22.11 -4.87
CA PHE A 171 11.10 -23.47 -4.49
C PHE A 171 10.57 -23.55 -3.06
N LYS A 172 11.23 -22.90 -2.09
CA LYS A 172 10.76 -22.81 -0.70
C LYS A 172 9.39 -22.14 -0.58
N ILE A 173 9.18 -21.00 -1.26
CA ILE A 173 7.91 -20.27 -1.26
C ILE A 173 6.77 -21.13 -1.82
N LYS A 174 7.03 -21.89 -2.90
CA LYS A 174 6.01 -22.78 -3.47
C LYS A 174 5.68 -23.95 -2.54
N LYS A 175 6.65 -24.44 -1.76
CA LYS A 175 6.41 -25.51 -0.78
C LYS A 175 5.50 -25.05 0.37
N SER A 176 5.58 -23.79 0.80
CA SER A 176 4.72 -23.25 1.88
C SER A 176 3.28 -22.94 1.45
N LEU A 177 2.93 -23.16 0.18
CA LEU A 177 1.55 -23.03 -0.32
C LEU A 177 0.74 -24.33 -0.24
N LYS A 178 1.41 -25.44 0.11
CA LYS A 178 0.77 -26.73 0.40
C LYS A 178 0.43 -26.79 1.88
#